data_AF-A0ABD6E0N9-F1
#
_entry.id   AF-A0ABD6E0N9-F1
#
_cell.length_a   1.000
_cell.length_b   1.000
_cell.length_c   1.000
_cell.angle_alpha   90.00
_cell.angle_beta   90.00
_cell.angle_gamma   90.00
#
_symmetry.space_group_name_H-M   'P 1'
#
loop_
_entity.id
_entity.type
_entity.pdbx_description
1 polymer ?
#
loop_
_entity_poly.entity_id
_entity_poly.type
_entity_poly.pdbx_seq_one_letter_code
_entity_poly.pdbx_strand_id
1 'polypeptide(L)'
;MRDDPIAKVLDDLLKLDDILACMVARQNMISVMPSDDDVSFKPEIHNVWDIIHRAMDDVFHVIGEYSQAGLEEMEFRMHDYEALFYVFPDTENALVAIVPALANKGLIEVEMENSRREILKIMGEPEKEKELVTA
;
A
#
# COMPACT_ATOMS: atom_id res chain seq x y z
N MET A 1 15.83 2.69 8.27
CA MET A 1 15.35 3.11 6.94
C MET A 1 14.71 4.50 7.06
N ARG A 2 15.49 5.57 7.17
CA ARG A 2 14.96 6.90 7.56
C ARG A 2 14.70 7.87 6.40
N ASP A 3 15.00 7.47 5.17
CA ASP A 3 14.94 8.33 3.97
C ASP A 3 14.32 7.58 2.76
N ASP A 4 13.36 6.67 2.98
CA ASP A 4 12.61 6.09 1.85
C ASP A 4 11.50 7.08 1.42
N PRO A 5 11.54 7.64 0.20
CA PRO A 5 10.51 8.57 -0.27
C PRO A 5 9.12 7.93 -0.32
N ILE A 6 9.01 6.60 -0.52
CA ILE A 6 7.72 5.89 -0.47
C ILE A 6 7.19 5.88 0.97
N ALA A 7 8.05 5.65 1.96
CA ALA A 7 7.65 5.64 3.37
C ALA A 7 7.04 6.98 3.80
N LYS A 8 7.55 8.10 3.28
CA LYS A 8 6.99 9.43 3.52
C LYS A 8 5.56 9.59 2.97
N VAL A 9 5.29 9.07 1.77
CA VAL A 9 3.93 9.08 1.20
C VAL A 9 2.98 8.25 2.08
N LEU A 10 3.45 7.11 2.58
CA LEU A 10 2.69 6.27 3.51
C LEU A 10 2.44 6.96 4.86
N ASP A 11 3.43 7.68 5.40
CA ASP A 11 3.26 8.48 6.62
C ASP A 11 2.20 9.56 6.45
N ASP A 12 2.16 10.22 5.29
CA ASP A 12 1.15 11.24 4.98
C ASP A 12 -0.24 10.63 4.85
N LEU A 13 -0.36 9.47 4.20
CA LEU A 13 -1.62 8.73 4.07
C LEU A 13 -2.16 8.27 5.44
N LEU A 14 -1.28 7.82 6.33
CA LEU A 14 -1.62 7.34 7.67
C LEU A 14 -2.14 8.46 8.61
N LYS A 15 -1.95 9.74 8.26
CA LYS A 15 -2.53 10.87 9.01
C LYS A 15 -4.04 10.98 8.85
N LEU A 16 -4.63 10.29 7.87
CA LEU A 16 -6.08 10.23 7.71
C LEU A 16 -6.69 9.37 8.81
N ASP A 17 -7.69 9.91 9.51
CA ASP A 17 -8.32 9.23 10.66
C ASP A 17 -8.87 7.84 10.31
N ASP A 18 -9.36 7.66 9.09
CA ASP A 18 -9.95 6.42 8.61
C ASP A 18 -8.92 5.40 8.06
N ILE A 19 -7.65 5.78 7.90
CA ILE A 19 -6.58 4.85 7.52
C ILE A 19 -6.00 4.25 8.81
N LEU A 20 -6.27 2.97 9.05
CA LEU A 20 -5.81 2.25 10.25
C LEU A 20 -4.42 1.64 10.04
N ALA A 21 -4.10 1.32 8.80
CA ALA A 21 -2.79 0.88 8.33
C ALA A 21 -2.67 1.10 6.82
N CYS A 22 -1.45 1.31 6.34
CA CYS A 22 -1.14 1.28 4.92
C CYS A 22 0.29 0.77 4.68
N MET A 23 0.54 0.23 3.50
CA MET A 23 1.88 -0.20 3.06
C MET A 23 1.95 -0.37 1.55
N VAL A 24 3.16 -0.39 0.99
CA VAL A 24 3.38 -0.94 -0.35
C VAL A 24 3.84 -2.38 -0.20
N ALA A 25 3.01 -3.31 -0.67
CA ALA A 25 3.31 -4.74 -0.63
C ALA A 25 3.81 -5.23 -1.99
N ARG A 26 4.73 -6.19 -1.96
CA ARG A 26 5.37 -6.81 -3.13
C ARG A 26 5.28 -8.33 -3.01
N GLN A 27 5.26 -9.05 -4.13
CA GLN A 27 5.14 -10.53 -4.17
C GLN A 27 6.19 -11.28 -3.31
N ASN A 28 7.39 -10.71 -3.09
CA ASN A 28 8.43 -11.31 -2.23
C ASN A 28 8.34 -10.87 -0.75
N MET A 29 7.22 -10.29 -0.32
CA MET A 29 6.98 -9.80 1.05
C MET A 29 7.96 -8.74 1.56
N ILE A 30 8.77 -8.15 0.68
CA ILE A 30 9.52 -6.92 0.98
C ILE A 30 8.52 -5.78 0.88
N SER A 31 7.87 -5.46 2.00
CA SER A 31 6.98 -4.31 2.09
C SER A 31 7.76 -3.04 2.39
N VAL A 32 7.34 -1.93 1.80
CA VAL A 32 7.67 -0.60 2.34
C VAL A 32 6.55 -0.23 3.28
N MET A 33 6.93 0.04 4.53
CA MET A 33 6.04 0.43 5.62
C MET A 33 6.22 1.94 5.90
N PRO A 34 5.26 2.59 6.57
CA PRO A 34 5.46 3.91 7.16
C PRO A 34 6.72 3.94 8.05
N SER A 35 7.31 5.13 8.21
CA SER A 35 8.63 5.32 8.82
C SER A 35 8.76 4.88 10.29
N ASP A 36 7.62 4.67 10.96
CA ASP A 36 7.52 4.28 12.38
C ASP A 36 7.20 2.78 12.60
N ASP A 37 7.56 1.89 11.66
CA ASP A 37 7.44 0.41 11.75
C ASP A 37 6.06 -0.07 12.29
N ASP A 38 5.95 -1.29 12.83
CA ASP A 38 4.73 -1.92 13.38
C ASP A 38 3.99 -1.11 14.48
N VAL A 39 4.56 0.02 14.94
CA VAL A 39 3.92 0.94 15.90
C VAL A 39 2.93 1.90 15.23
N SER A 40 3.06 2.08 13.93
CA SER A 40 2.23 2.99 13.12
C SER A 40 0.82 2.44 12.83
N PHE A 41 0.62 1.13 12.99
CA PHE A 41 -0.69 0.51 12.88
C PHE A 41 -1.54 0.81 14.11
N LYS A 42 -2.80 1.20 13.89
CA LYS A 42 -3.71 1.44 15.02
C LYS A 42 -3.95 0.11 15.75
N PRO A 43 -3.89 0.07 17.10
CA PRO A 43 -3.99 -1.18 17.89
C PRO A 43 -5.24 -2.02 17.58
N GLU A 44 -6.29 -1.35 17.12
CA GLU A 44 -7.59 -1.91 16.73
C GLU A 44 -7.47 -2.99 15.64
N ILE A 45 -6.48 -2.88 14.74
CA ILE A 45 -6.34 -3.81 13.62
C ILE A 45 -5.43 -5.00 13.91
N HIS A 46 -4.74 -5.05 15.05
CA HIS A 46 -3.74 -6.10 15.32
C HIS A 46 -4.35 -7.51 15.24
N ASN A 47 -5.61 -7.67 15.68
CA ASN A 47 -6.31 -8.96 15.63
C ASN A 47 -6.67 -9.42 14.21
N VAL A 48 -6.78 -8.47 13.27
CA VAL A 48 -7.15 -8.74 11.87
C VAL A 48 -5.90 -8.79 10.98
N TRP A 49 -4.85 -8.08 11.37
CA TRP A 49 -3.57 -8.04 10.66
C TRP A 49 -2.99 -9.43 10.42
N ASP A 50 -2.95 -10.29 11.44
CA ASP A 50 -2.47 -11.67 11.29
C ASP A 50 -3.26 -12.48 10.27
N ILE A 51 -4.56 -12.18 10.09
CA ILE A 51 -5.41 -12.84 9.11
C ILE A 51 -5.10 -12.31 7.72
N ILE A 52 -5.04 -10.97 7.57
CA ILE A 52 -4.72 -10.31 6.31
C ILE A 52 -3.35 -10.77 5.82
N HIS A 53 -2.34 -10.68 6.68
CA HIS A 53 -0.96 -11.08 6.38
C HIS A 53 -0.87 -12.52 5.87
N ARG A 54 -1.59 -13.46 6.51
CA ARG A 54 -1.63 -14.86 6.04
C ARG A 54 -2.33 -15.04 4.69
N ALA A 55 -3.32 -14.21 4.39
CA ALA A 55 -4.05 -14.25 3.13
C ALA A 55 -3.33 -13.48 1.99
N MET A 56 -2.32 -12.65 2.30
CA MET A 56 -1.67 -11.80 1.31
C MET A 56 -1.02 -12.60 0.18
N ASP A 57 -0.38 -13.74 0.48
CA ASP A 57 0.25 -14.58 -0.55
C ASP A 57 -0.78 -15.03 -1.61
N ASP A 58 -1.97 -15.47 -1.16
CA ASP A 58 -3.05 -15.87 -2.05
C ASP A 58 -3.60 -14.69 -2.85
N VAL A 59 -3.71 -13.50 -2.23
CA VAL A 59 -4.16 -12.28 -2.90
C VAL A 59 -3.18 -11.85 -3.99
N PHE A 60 -1.87 -11.91 -3.74
CA PHE A 60 -0.87 -11.56 -4.75
C PHE A 60 -0.84 -12.54 -5.91
N HIS A 61 -1.14 -13.82 -5.68
CA HIS A 61 -1.36 -14.76 -6.77
C HIS A 61 -2.54 -14.32 -7.66
N VAL A 62 -3.66 -13.93 -7.05
CA VAL A 62 -4.83 -13.39 -7.78
C VAL A 62 -4.48 -12.11 -8.55
N ILE A 63 -3.76 -11.17 -7.93
CA ILE A 63 -3.29 -9.93 -8.58
C ILE A 63 -2.45 -10.28 -9.81
N GLY A 64 -1.51 -11.22 -9.69
CA GLY A 64 -0.66 -11.67 -10.79
C GLY A 64 -1.47 -12.19 -11.99
N GLU A 65 -2.46 -13.07 -11.75
CA GLU A 65 -3.30 -13.63 -12.81
C GLU A 65 -4.17 -12.57 -13.52
N TYR A 66 -4.74 -11.62 -12.79
CA TYR A 66 -5.59 -10.58 -13.37
C TYR A 66 -4.83 -9.34 -13.86
N SER A 67 -3.55 -9.18 -13.53
CA SER A 67 -2.73 -8.03 -13.94
C SER A 67 -2.75 -7.84 -15.47
N GLN A 68 -2.68 -8.93 -16.23
CA GLN A 68 -2.71 -8.93 -17.71
C GLN A 68 -4.06 -8.47 -18.27
N ALA A 69 -5.13 -8.51 -17.47
CA ALA A 69 -6.45 -8.03 -17.83
C ALA A 69 -6.69 -6.56 -17.41
N GLY A 70 -5.68 -5.89 -16.85
CA GLY A 70 -5.80 -4.51 -16.38
C GLY A 70 -6.47 -4.40 -15.01
N LEU A 71 -6.17 -5.32 -14.09
CA LEU A 71 -6.62 -5.18 -12.70
C LEU A 71 -6.01 -3.93 -12.06
N GLU A 72 -6.85 -3.00 -11.66
CA GLU A 72 -6.43 -1.77 -10.98
C GLU A 72 -6.64 -1.83 -9.47
N GLU A 73 -7.71 -2.49 -9.02
CA GLU A 73 -8.15 -2.44 -7.62
C GLU A 73 -8.78 -3.78 -7.18
N MET A 74 -8.57 -4.15 -5.91
CA MET A 74 -9.30 -5.22 -5.22
C MET A 74 -9.73 -4.76 -3.83
N GLU A 75 -10.95 -5.14 -3.44
CA GLU A 75 -11.51 -4.80 -2.13
C GLU A 75 -12.00 -6.05 -1.41
N PHE A 76 -11.62 -6.17 -0.13
CA PHE A 76 -12.11 -7.20 0.76
C PHE A 76 -12.82 -6.56 1.93
N ARG A 77 -14.15 -6.69 1.95
CA ARG A 77 -14.96 -6.27 3.09
C ARG A 77 -15.06 -7.38 4.13
N MET A 78 -14.51 -7.10 5.29
CA MET A 78 -14.72 -7.86 6.52
C MET A 78 -15.76 -7.12 7.37
N HIS A 79 -16.22 -7.76 8.46
CA HIS A 79 -17.33 -7.25 9.26
C HIS A 79 -17.18 -5.76 9.63
N ASP A 80 -16.09 -5.42 10.33
CA ASP A 80 -15.83 -4.06 10.83
C ASP A 80 -14.75 -3.31 10.04
N TYR A 81 -14.11 -3.98 9.08
CA TYR A 81 -12.94 -3.48 8.36
C TYR A 81 -13.02 -3.77 6.87
N GLU A 82 -12.31 -2.98 6.08
CA GLU A 82 -12.07 -3.25 4.67
C GLU A 82 -10.58 -3.19 4.38
N ALA A 83 -10.10 -4.14 3.59
CA ALA A 83 -8.75 -4.14 3.04
C ALA A 83 -8.83 -3.75 1.56
N LEU A 84 -8.14 -2.67 1.22
CA LEU A 84 -8.12 -2.08 -0.12
C LEU A 84 -6.75 -2.35 -0.75
N PHE A 85 -6.74 -2.81 -1.98
CA PHE A 85 -5.54 -3.11 -2.74
C PHE A 85 -5.56 -2.32 -4.04
N TYR A 86 -4.67 -1.35 -4.14
CA TYR A 86 -4.48 -0.49 -5.30
C TYR A 86 -3.26 -0.99 -6.07
N VAL A 87 -3.51 -1.73 -7.15
CA VAL A 87 -2.48 -2.42 -7.92
C VAL A 87 -1.67 -1.40 -8.73
N PHE A 88 -0.35 -1.58 -8.71
CA PHE A 88 0.55 -0.82 -9.55
C PHE A 88 0.63 -1.47 -10.95
N PRO A 89 0.29 -0.75 -12.03
CA PRO A 89 0.25 -1.31 -13.38
C PRO A 89 1.57 -1.97 -13.78
N ASP A 90 1.48 -3.07 -14.55
CA ASP A 90 2.63 -3.84 -15.04
C ASP A 90 3.58 -4.34 -13.94
N THR A 91 3.10 -4.42 -12.69
CA THR A 91 3.86 -4.96 -11.57
C THR A 91 3.01 -5.90 -10.72
N GLU A 92 3.68 -6.72 -9.90
CA GLU A 92 3.04 -7.56 -8.86
C GLU A 92 3.12 -6.86 -7.49
N ASN A 93 2.92 -5.54 -7.48
CA ASN A 93 2.95 -4.71 -6.28
C ASN A 93 1.59 -4.04 -6.10
N ALA A 94 1.23 -3.75 -4.85
CA ALA A 94 0.02 -3.01 -4.52
C ALA A 94 0.26 -2.03 -3.37
N LEU A 95 -0.38 -0.86 -3.44
CA LEU A 95 -0.62 -0.01 -2.29
C LEU A 95 -1.81 -0.61 -1.52
N VAL A 96 -1.58 -1.00 -0.28
CA VAL A 96 -2.59 -1.64 0.57
C VAL A 96 -2.98 -0.69 1.68
N ALA A 97 -4.27 -0.62 1.98
CA ALA A 97 -4.79 0.08 3.16
C ALA A 97 -5.85 -0.74 3.89
N ILE A 98 -5.91 -0.59 5.21
CA ILE A 98 -6.96 -1.13 6.07
C ILE A 98 -7.75 0.03 6.65
N VAL A 99 -9.07 0.00 6.48
CA VAL A 99 -9.99 1.07 6.88
C VAL A 99 -11.20 0.50 7.63
N PRO A 100 -11.91 1.29 8.45
CA PRO A 100 -13.21 0.87 8.99
C PRO A 100 -14.24 0.64 7.88
N ALA A 101 -15.13 -0.35 8.05
CA ALA A 101 -16.16 -0.68 7.04
C ALA A 101 -17.25 0.39 6.83
N LEU A 102 -17.24 1.45 7.65
CA LEU A 102 -18.13 2.61 7.56
C LEU A 102 -17.39 3.90 7.19
N ALA A 103 -16.12 3.81 6.83
CA ALA A 103 -15.32 4.97 6.48
C ALA A 103 -15.81 5.66 5.20
N ASN A 104 -15.41 6.93 5.01
CA ASN A 104 -15.80 7.70 3.83
C ASN A 104 -15.02 7.24 2.58
N LYS A 105 -15.56 6.25 1.85
CA LYS A 105 -14.94 5.66 0.65
C LYS A 105 -14.54 6.69 -0.40
N GLY A 106 -15.41 7.65 -0.70
CA GLY A 106 -15.12 8.62 -1.76
C GLY A 106 -13.91 9.51 -1.43
N LEU A 107 -13.66 9.80 -0.15
CA LEU A 107 -12.44 10.49 0.27
C LEU A 107 -11.24 9.54 0.20
N ILE A 108 -11.37 8.33 0.71
CA ILE A 108 -10.29 7.34 0.74
C ILE A 108 -9.82 6.98 -0.67
N GLU A 109 -10.74 6.74 -1.61
CA GLU A 109 -10.41 6.41 -2.99
C GLU A 109 -9.54 7.49 -3.65
N VAL A 110 -9.88 8.77 -3.41
CA VAL A 110 -9.11 9.90 -3.93
C VAL A 110 -7.71 9.95 -3.32
N GLU A 111 -7.59 9.81 -2.01
CA GLU A 111 -6.29 9.85 -1.33
C GLU A 111 -5.41 8.65 -1.69
N MET A 112 -5.99 7.45 -1.76
CA MET A 112 -5.31 6.23 -2.19
C MET A 112 -4.78 6.36 -3.63
N GLU A 113 -5.60 6.88 -4.55
CA GLU A 113 -5.18 7.07 -5.95
C GLU A 113 -4.10 8.15 -6.08
N ASN A 114 -4.19 9.23 -5.30
CA ASN A 114 -3.15 10.27 -5.27
C ASN A 114 -1.83 9.70 -4.76
N SER A 115 -1.85 8.96 -3.65
CA SER A 115 -0.68 8.27 -3.11
C SER A 115 -0.12 7.24 -4.09
N ARG A 116 -0.97 6.44 -4.75
CA ARG A 116 -0.56 5.48 -5.78
C ARG A 116 0.23 6.17 -6.89
N ARG A 117 -0.28 7.29 -7.42
CA ARG A 117 0.40 8.06 -8.48
C ARG A 117 1.73 8.65 -8.03
N GLU A 118 1.82 9.11 -6.79
CA GLU A 118 3.06 9.63 -6.23
C GLU A 118 4.11 8.52 -6.08
N ILE A 119 3.71 7.37 -5.55
CA ILE A 119 4.58 6.20 -5.42
C ILE A 119 5.05 5.71 -6.79
N LEU A 120 4.16 5.67 -7.79
CA LEU A 120 4.54 5.33 -9.18
C LEU A 120 5.60 6.26 -9.76
N LYS A 121 5.53 7.57 -9.46
CA LYS A 121 6.56 8.52 -9.89
C LYS A 121 7.89 8.19 -9.22
N ILE A 122 7.88 7.96 -7.91
CA ILE A 122 9.07 7.59 -7.14
C ILE A 122 9.69 6.28 -7.67
N MET A 123 8.86 5.28 -7.99
CA MET A 123 9.32 4.00 -8.55
C MET A 123 9.83 4.13 -9.99
N GLY A 124 9.26 5.05 -10.77
CA GLY A 124 9.59 5.31 -12.17
C GLY A 124 10.74 6.29 -12.38
N GLU A 125 11.19 6.99 -11.34
CA GLU A 125 12.41 7.80 -11.36
C GLU A 125 13.62 6.85 -11.45
N PRO A 126 14.34 6.77 -12.59
CA PRO A 126 15.56 5.98 -12.65
C PRO A 126 16.57 6.58 -11.67
N GLU A 127 17.51 5.77 -11.16
CA GLU A 127 18.65 6.16 -10.31
C GLU A 127 19.57 7.24 -10.96
N LYS A 128 19.06 8.42 -11.29
CA LYS A 128 19.81 9.51 -11.94
C LYS A 128 20.70 10.28 -10.98
N GLU A 129 20.63 10.01 -9.67
CA GLU A 129 21.51 10.64 -8.68
C GLU A 129 22.79 9.86 -8.38
N LYS A 130 22.95 8.60 -8.81
CA LYS A 130 24.19 7.83 -8.55
C LYS A 130 25.30 8.05 -9.59
N GLU A 131 24.98 8.45 -10.82
CA GLU A 131 25.99 8.68 -11.86
C GLU A 131 26.62 10.09 -11.80
N LEU A 132 25.94 11.09 -11.23
CA LEU A 132 26.45 12.48 -11.16
C LEU A 132 27.52 12.70 -10.08
N VAL A 133 27.80 11.71 -9.22
CA VAL A 133 28.87 11.78 -8.22
C VAL A 133 30.18 11.15 -8.73
N THR A 134 30.20 10.61 -9.96
CA THR A 134 31.41 9.98 -10.55
C THR A 134 31.87 10.56 -11.89
N ALA A 135 31.30 11.69 -12.34
CA ALA A 135 31.75 12.40 -13.54
C ALA A 135 32.62 13.62 -13.23
#